data_AF-A0A7C4IQC9-F1
#
_entry.id   AF-A0A7C4IQC9-F1
#
_cell.length_a   1.000
_cell.length_b   1.000
_cell.length_c   1.000
_cell.angle_alpha   90.00
_cell.angle_beta   90.00
_cell.angle_gamma   90.00
#
_symmetry.space_group_name_H-M   'P 1'
#
loop_
_entity.id
_entity.type
_entity.pdbx_description
1 polymer ?
#
loop_
_entity_poly.entity_id
_entity_poly.type
_entity_poly.pdbx_seq_one_letter_code
_entity_poly.pdbx_strand_id
1 'polypeptide(L)' 'MSQHSPKQKPIVVALTGASGAAYGVRLVEVLVAAGRTVHLAISPAAFEVIAHECGV' A
#
# COMPACT_ATOMS: atom_id res chain seq x y z
N MET A 1 20.10 -11.54 28.84
CA MET A 1 19.62 -10.23 28.33
C MET A 1 18.59 -10.49 27.26
N SER A 2 17.31 -10.36 27.58
CA SER A 2 16.22 -10.61 26.62
C SER A 2 16.00 -9.33 25.80
N GLN A 3 16.47 -9.30 24.56
CA GLN A 3 16.21 -8.19 23.65
C GLN A 3 14.75 -8.23 23.21
N HIS A 4 13.91 -7.34 23.75
CA HIS A 4 12.58 -7.10 23.23
C HIS A 4 12.67 -5.97 22.20
N SER A 5 13.06 -6.28 20.96
CA SER A 5 12.91 -5.32 19.86
C SER A 5 11.40 -5.09 19.64
N PRO A 6 10.90 -3.84 19.63
CA PRO A 6 9.49 -3.60 19.40
C PRO A 6 9.12 -4.14 18.00
N LYS A 7 8.20 -5.10 17.94
CA LYS A 7 7.65 -5.56 16.66
C LYS A 7 7.08 -4.36 15.92
N GLN A 8 7.53 -4.12 14.69
CA GLN A 8 7.02 -3.02 13.89
C GLN A 8 5.53 -3.23 13.64
N LYS A 9 4.72 -2.20 13.92
CA LYS A 9 3.27 -2.28 13.71
C LYS A 9 2.95 -2.38 12.21
N PRO A 10 1.91 -3.17 11.83
CA PRO A 10 1.39 -3.17 10.47
C PRO A 10 0.93 -1.78 10.03
N ILE A 11 1.01 -1.51 8.73
CA ILE A 11 0.51 -0.28 8.11
C ILE A 11 -0.78 -0.60 7.35
N VAL A 12 -1.80 0.21 7.54
CA VAL A 12 -3.00 0.17 6.70
C VAL A 12 -2.84 1.19 5.58
N VAL A 13 -3.00 0.75 4.33
CA VAL A 13 -3.00 1.63 3.15
C VAL A 13 -4.38 1.52 2.50
N ALA A 14 -5.03 2.66 2.28
CA ALA A 14 -6.32 2.72 1.59
C ALA A 14 -6.14 3.48 0.27
N LEU A 15 -6.41 2.82 -0.85
CA LEU A 15 -6.45 3.45 -2.17
C LEU A 15 -7.90 3.80 -2.52
N THR A 16 -8.11 5.05 -2.94
CA THR A 16 -9.39 5.60 -3.36
C THR A 16 -9.34 6.02 -4.84
N GLY A 17 -10.48 6.37 -5.44
CA GLY A 17 -10.60 6.75 -6.85
C GLY A 17 -10.09 8.16 -7.20
N ALA A 18 -9.04 8.62 -6.53
CA ALA A 18 -8.36 9.86 -6.90
C ALA A 18 -7.27 9.57 -7.94
N SER A 19 -6.98 10.55 -8.80
CA SER A 19 -5.85 10.47 -9.74
C SER A 19 -4.51 10.34 -9.00
N GLY A 20 -3.52 9.74 -9.65
CA GLY A 20 -2.21 9.47 -9.07
C GLY A 20 -2.08 8.05 -8.52
N ALA A 21 -2.80 7.09 -9.10
CA ALA A 21 -2.77 5.68 -8.69
C ALA A 21 -1.34 5.10 -8.67
N ALA A 22 -0.47 5.56 -9.58
CA ALA A 22 0.94 5.18 -9.62
C ALA A 22 1.68 5.43 -8.29
N TYR A 23 1.34 6.51 -7.56
CA TYR A 23 1.95 6.79 -6.26
C TYR A 23 1.49 5.78 -5.19
N GLY A 24 0.20 5.42 -5.21
CA GLY A 24 -0.37 4.42 -4.30
C GLY A 24 0.24 3.03 -4.52
N VAL A 25 0.33 2.60 -5.79
CA VAL A 25 0.98 1.35 -6.17
C VAL A 25 2.44 1.35 -5.72
N ARG A 26 3.18 2.42 -6.05
CA ARG A 26 4.60 2.52 -5.68
C ARG A 26 4.84 2.53 -4.18
N LEU A 27 3.96 3.17 -3.41
CA LEU A 27 4.02 3.15 -1.95
C LEU A 27 3.91 1.73 -1.41
N VAL A 28 2.93 0.95 -1.90
CA VAL A 28 2.74 -0.44 -1.47
C VAL A 28 3.96 -1.29 -1.80
N GLU A 29 4.51 -1.18 -3.01
CA GLU A 29 5.74 -1.87 -3.41
C GLU A 29 6.90 -1.57 -2.46
N VAL A 30 7.14 -0.29 -2.15
CA VAL A 30 8.24 0.14 -1.29
C VAL A 30 8.06 -0.36 0.14
N LEU A 31 6.83 -0.31 0.69
CA LEU A 31 6.56 -0.82 2.03
C LEU A 31 6.77 -2.33 2.12
N VAL A 32 6.30 -3.09 1.13
CA VAL A 32 6.52 -4.54 1.05
C VAL A 32 8.00 -4.86 0.90
N ALA A 33 8.73 -4.16 0.02
CA ALA A 33 10.17 -4.33 -0.17
C ALA A 33 10.98 -4.00 1.10
N ALA A 34 10.49 -3.07 1.93
CA ALA A 34 11.07 -2.72 3.22
C ALA A 34 10.72 -3.74 4.35
N GLY A 35 10.06 -4.86 4.03
CA GLY A 35 9.69 -5.89 5.01
C GLY A 35 8.54 -5.48 5.93
N ARG A 36 7.72 -4.49 5.54
CA ARG A 36 6.56 -4.04 6.33
C ARG A 36 5.34 -4.91 6.03
N THR A 37 4.61 -5.28 7.08
CA THR A 37 3.25 -5.81 6.93
C THR A 37 2.30 -4.70 6.48
N VAL A 38 1.65 -4.88 5.34
CA VAL A 38 0.67 -3.93 4.78
C VAL A 38 -0.71 -4.59 4.75
N HIS A 39 -1.71 -3.93 5.33
CA HIS A 39 -3.11 -4.23 5.12
C HIS A 39 -3.66 -3.26 4.08
N LEU A 40 -3.95 -3.76 2.89
CA LEU A 40 -4.38 -2.95 1.75
C LEU A 40 -5.91 -3.00 1.62
N ALA A 41 -6.53 -1.84 1.51
CA ALA A 41 -7.94 -1.67 1.15
C ALA A 41 -8.05 -0.84 -0.14
N ILE A 42 -8.90 -1.27 -1.06
CA ILE A 42 -9.06 -0.63 -2.37
C ILE A 42 -10.57 -0.49 -2.64
N SER A 43 -11.03 0.73 -2.97
CA SER A 43 -12.43 0.95 -3.35
C SER A 43 -12.67 0.60 -4.83
N PRO A 44 -13.93 0.34 -5.25
CA PRO A 44 -14.24 0.10 -6.67
C PRO A 44 -13.73 1.20 -7.60
N ALA A 45 -13.91 2.47 -7.23
CA ALA A 45 -13.41 3.60 -8.01
C ALA A 45 -11.87 3.63 -8.09
N ALA A 46 -11.16 3.17 -7.06
CA ALA A 46 -9.70 3.07 -7.10
C ALA A 46 -9.24 2.00 -8.11
N PHE A 47 -9.96 0.88 -8.24
CA PHE A 47 -9.65 -0.13 -9.27
C PHE A 47 -9.75 0.45 -10.69
N GLU A 48 -10.80 1.23 -10.97
CA GLU A 48 -10.96 1.88 -12.27
C GLU A 48 -9.81 2.84 -12.59
N VAL A 49 -9.42 3.67 -11.63
CA VAL A 49 -8.30 4.62 -11.81
C VAL A 49 -6.98 3.89 -11.95
N ILE A 50 -6.74 2.81 -11.17
CA ILE A 50 -5.53 1.98 -11.30
C ILE A 50 -5.44 1.38 -12.71
N ALA A 51 -6.50 0.78 -13.22
CA ALA A 51 -6.52 0.21 -14.57
C ALA A 51 -6.26 1.29 -15.64
N HIS A 52 -6.90 2.46 -15.49
CA HIS A 52 -6.77 3.56 -16.42
C HIS A 52 -5.37 4.21 -16.43
N GLU A 53 -4.79 4.47 -15.26
CA GLU A 53 -3.53 5.21 -15.13
C GLU A 53 -2.27 4.32 -15.15
N CYS A 54 -2.39 3.05 -14.73
CA CYS A 54 -1.25 2.14 -14.59
C CYS A 54 -1.24 1.00 -15.63
N GLY A 55 -2.30 0.84 -16.44
CA GLY A 55 -2.36 -0.14 -17.52
C GLY A 55 -2.36 -1.60 -17.05
N VAL A 56 -2.96 -1.86 -15.88
CA VAL A 56 -3.10 -3.18 -15.26
C VAL A 56 -4.53 -3.71 -15.34
#